data_AF-A0A957M6B4-F1
#
_entry.id   AF-A0A957M6B4-F1
#
_cell.length_a   1.000
_cell.length_b   1.000
_cell.length_c   1.000
_cell.angle_alpha   90.00
_cell.angle_beta   90.00
_cell.angle_gamma   90.00
#
_symmetry.space_group_name_H-M   'P 1'
#
loop_
_entity.id
_entity.type
_entity.pdbx_description
1 polymer ?
#
loop_
_entity_poly.entity_id
_entity_poly.type
_entity_poly.pdbx_seq_one_letter_code
_entity_poly.pdbx_strand_id
1 'polypeptide(L)'
;HLAEVVRRRINRRGALGFVAEDELAAANPVPASVEELTEQPLPDDPAERRREIKLRRMEKESRDESVLLGQVQPDDLLSYGLIPEFVGRLPVNVSLESLDRRTLVQILTVPRNSVVRQFQRLFAMDNVQLEFEE
;
A
#
# COMPACT_ATOMS: atom_id res chain seq x y z
N HIS A 1 11.31 -8.11 -7.48
CA HIS A 1 10.87 -9.44 -7.96
C HIS A 1 9.76 -9.41 -9.03
N LEU A 2 8.53 -8.94 -8.77
CA LEU A 2 7.48 -8.73 -9.82
C LEU A 2 7.36 -7.26 -10.24
N ALA A 3 7.33 -6.33 -9.28
CA ALA A 3 7.28 -4.88 -9.56
C ALA A 3 8.41 -4.41 -10.49
N GLU A 4 9.59 -5.03 -10.41
CA GLU A 4 10.71 -4.77 -11.34
C GLU A 4 10.43 -5.22 -12.77
N VAL A 5 9.75 -6.35 -12.98
CA VAL A 5 9.37 -6.85 -14.30
C VAL A 5 8.40 -5.86 -14.95
N VAL A 6 7.40 -5.44 -14.18
CA VAL A 6 6.42 -4.43 -14.60
C VAL A 6 7.09 -3.09 -14.90
N ARG A 7 7.98 -2.61 -14.01
CA ARG A 7 8.76 -1.38 -14.21
C ARG A 7 9.62 -1.45 -15.47
N ARG A 8 10.29 -2.59 -15.73
CA ARG A 8 11.07 -2.79 -16.97
C ARG A 8 10.18 -2.73 -18.21
N ARG A 9 8.98 -3.32 -18.17
CA ARG A 9 8.01 -3.27 -19.27
C ARG A 9 7.53 -1.83 -19.52
N ILE A 10 7.13 -1.11 -18.47
CA ILE A 10 6.65 0.28 -18.57
C ILE A 10 7.75 1.18 -19.14
N ASN A 11 8.97 1.11 -18.61
CA ASN A 11 10.09 1.93 -19.09
C ASN A 11 10.47 1.63 -20.54
N ARG A 12 10.36 0.37 -20.99
CA ARG A 12 10.56 0.01 -22.42
C ARG A 12 9.48 0.58 -23.33
N ARG A 13 8.21 0.63 -22.89
CA ARG A 13 7.10 1.28 -23.63
C ARG A 13 7.24 2.81 -23.65
N GLY A 14 7.69 3.42 -22.56
CA GLY A 14 7.93 4.87 -22.47
C GLY A 14 8.99 5.39 -23.45
N ALA A 15 9.96 4.55 -23.83
CA ALA A 15 10.97 4.90 -24.84
C ALA A 15 10.41 5.07 -26.27
N LEU A 16 9.16 4.64 -26.52
CA LEU A 16 8.46 4.83 -27.80
C LEU A 16 7.60 6.10 -27.85
N GLY A 17 7.54 6.90 -26.77
CA GLY A 17 6.99 8.27 -26.81
C GLY A 17 5.46 8.41 -26.76
N PHE A 18 4.71 7.41 -26.30
CA PHE A 18 3.22 7.41 -26.37
C PHE A 18 2.47 7.26 -25.04
N VAL A 19 3.11 7.43 -23.87
CA VAL A 19 2.36 7.38 -22.61
C VAL A 19 2.55 8.70 -21.87
N ALA A 20 1.48 9.51 -21.84
CA ALA A 20 1.40 10.69 -21.00
C ALA A 20 1.32 10.25 -19.53
N GLU A 21 2.10 10.87 -18.65
CA GLU A 21 2.08 10.59 -17.20
C GLU A 21 0.66 10.73 -16.61
N ASP A 22 -0.19 11.56 -17.22
CA ASP A 22 -1.59 11.80 -16.84
C ASP A 22 -2.51 10.58 -17.01
N GLU A 23 -2.28 9.71 -18.02
CA GLU A 23 -3.08 8.49 -18.20
C GLU A 23 -2.77 7.43 -17.13
N LEU A 24 -1.54 7.44 -16.61
CA LEU A 24 -1.11 6.55 -15.53
C LEU A 24 -1.78 6.90 -14.19
N ALA A 25 -2.01 8.19 -13.93
CA ALA A 25 -2.66 8.68 -12.73
C ALA A 25 -4.18 8.45 -12.74
N ALA A 26 -4.81 8.47 -13.92
CA ALA A 26 -6.27 8.32 -14.05
C ALA A 26 -6.77 6.88 -13.80
N ALA A 27 -5.96 5.86 -14.09
CA ALA A 27 -6.36 4.46 -13.93
C ALA A 27 -6.37 3.96 -12.48
N ASN A 28 -5.59 4.60 -11.60
CA ASN A 28 -5.56 4.34 -10.16
C ASN A 28 -5.74 5.68 -9.44
N PRO A 29 -7.00 6.12 -9.22
CA PRO A 29 -7.24 7.35 -8.47
C PRO A 29 -6.62 7.19 -7.10
N VAL A 30 -5.65 8.05 -6.79
CA VAL A 30 -5.26 8.30 -5.41
C VAL A 30 -6.53 8.61 -4.63
N PRO A 31 -6.89 7.85 -3.58
CA PRO A 31 -8.02 8.24 -2.76
C PRO A 31 -7.78 9.66 -2.22
N ALA A 32 -8.72 10.55 -2.47
CA ALA A 32 -8.63 11.99 -2.15
C ALA A 32 -8.32 12.28 -0.67
N SER A 33 -8.55 11.31 0.21
CA SER A 33 -8.25 11.37 1.65
C SER A 33 -6.75 11.40 2.01
N VAL A 34 -5.84 11.27 1.04
CA VAL A 34 -4.39 11.11 1.27
C VAL A 34 -3.56 12.35 0.89
N GLU A 35 -4.02 13.20 -0.03
CA GLU A 35 -3.30 14.43 -0.40
C GLU A 35 -3.27 15.48 0.73
N GLU A 36 -4.31 15.49 1.59
CA GLU A 36 -4.40 16.42 2.73
C GLU A 36 -3.37 16.16 3.85
N LEU A 37 -2.65 15.03 3.85
CA LEU A 37 -1.81 14.61 4.99
C LEU A 37 -0.32 14.92 4.84
N THR A 38 0.15 15.19 3.63
CA THR A 38 1.55 15.58 3.43
C THR A 38 1.90 16.91 4.12
N GLU A 39 0.89 17.67 4.55
CA GLU A 39 1.02 19.01 5.13
C GLU A 39 1.22 19.06 6.66
N GLN A 40 1.18 17.93 7.39
CA GLN A 40 1.49 17.99 8.83
C GLN A 40 2.95 18.45 9.04
N PRO A 41 3.18 19.55 9.79
CA PRO A 41 4.51 20.11 9.99
C PRO A 41 5.41 19.12 10.73
N LEU A 42 6.69 19.07 10.35
CA LEU A 42 7.64 18.15 10.97
C LEU A 42 7.83 18.51 12.46
N PRO A 43 8.07 17.50 13.33
CA PRO A 43 8.39 17.75 14.73
C PRO A 43 9.61 18.66 14.90
N ASP A 44 9.60 19.46 15.96
CA ASP A 44 10.69 20.38 16.31
C ASP A 44 11.95 19.63 16.79
N ASP A 45 11.77 18.48 17.44
CA ASP A 45 12.87 17.63 17.90
C ASP A 45 13.63 16.97 16.73
N PRO A 46 14.96 17.14 16.62
CA PRO A 46 15.76 16.56 15.55
C PRO A 46 15.72 15.03 15.47
N ALA A 47 15.52 14.31 16.59
CA ALA A 47 15.46 12.85 16.56
C ALA A 47 14.12 12.35 16.02
N GLU A 48 13.01 12.93 16.47
CA GLU A 48 11.67 12.66 15.95
C GLU A 48 11.55 13.01 14.47
N ARG A 49 12.09 14.15 14.04
CA ARG A 49 12.11 14.57 12.63
C ARG A 49 12.76 13.53 11.72
N ARG A 50 13.90 12.96 12.13
CA ARG A 50 14.59 11.93 11.34
C ARG A 50 13.76 10.65 11.20
N ARG A 51 13.07 10.24 12.28
CA ARG A 51 12.17 9.07 12.26
C ARG A 51 11.00 9.33 11.33
N GLU A 52 10.39 10.50 11.43
CA GLU A 52 9.24 10.90 10.61
C GLU A 52 9.60 10.94 9.12
N ILE A 53 10.72 11.55 8.75
CA ILE A 53 11.20 11.57 7.35
C ILE A 53 11.43 10.13 6.84
N LYS A 54 12.01 9.26 7.67
CA LYS A 54 12.24 7.87 7.28
C LYS A 54 10.92 7.13 7.04
N LEU A 55 9.94 7.32 7.92
CA LEU A 55 8.62 6.70 7.81
C LEU A 55 7.89 7.17 6.55
N ARG A 56 7.81 8.48 6.33
CA ARG A 56 7.19 9.07 5.13
C ARG A 56 7.84 8.56 3.85
N ARG A 57 9.17 8.43 3.84
CA ARG A 57 9.90 7.86 2.70
C ARG A 57 9.52 6.40 2.45
N MET A 58 9.48 5.58 3.49
CA MET A 58 9.10 4.17 3.37
C MET A 58 7.64 4.01 2.89
N GLU A 59 6.72 4.82 3.40
CA GLU A 59 5.31 4.84 2.96
C GLU A 59 5.17 5.27 1.49
N LYS A 60 5.97 6.25 1.05
CA LYS A 60 6.00 6.65 -0.36
C LYS A 60 6.51 5.52 -1.25
N GLU A 61 7.63 4.89 -0.88
CA GLU A 61 8.23 3.80 -1.65
C GLU A 61 7.29 2.60 -1.78
N SER A 62 6.59 2.21 -0.70
CA SER A 62 5.61 1.11 -0.74
C SER A 62 4.38 1.45 -1.58
N ARG A 63 3.91 2.70 -1.50
CA ARG A 63 2.80 3.19 -2.33
C ARG A 63 3.13 3.17 -3.82
N ASP A 64 4.32 3.66 -4.18
CA ASP A 64 4.80 3.63 -5.57
C ASP A 64 4.86 2.18 -6.09
N GLU A 65 5.26 1.22 -5.24
CA GLU A 65 5.23 -0.20 -5.58
C GLU A 65 3.80 -0.73 -5.80
N SER A 66 2.84 -0.39 -4.93
CA SER A 66 1.43 -0.78 -5.11
C SER A 66 0.84 -0.27 -6.42
N VAL A 67 1.14 0.99 -6.79
CA VAL A 67 0.69 1.58 -8.07
C VAL A 67 1.26 0.81 -9.25
N LEU A 68 2.54 0.44 -9.19
CA LEU A 68 3.17 -0.38 -10.23
C LEU A 68 2.51 -1.77 -10.32
N LEU A 69 2.23 -2.41 -9.19
CA LEU A 69 1.59 -3.73 -9.15
C LEU A 69 0.14 -3.68 -9.68
N GLY A 70 -0.55 -2.54 -9.57
CA GLY A 70 -1.86 -2.34 -10.19
C GLY A 70 -1.84 -2.35 -11.72
N GLN A 71 -0.67 -2.23 -12.34
CA GLN A 71 -0.51 -2.23 -13.80
C GLN A 71 0.01 -3.58 -14.34
N VAL A 72 -0.04 -4.64 -13.55
CA VAL A 72 0.42 -5.99 -13.94
C VAL A 72 -0.40 -6.50 -15.13
N GLN A 73 0.31 -7.01 -16.15
CA GLN A 73 -0.28 -7.72 -17.29
C GLN A 73 0.04 -9.24 -17.20
N PRO A 74 -0.74 -10.10 -17.86
CA PRO A 74 -0.47 -11.53 -17.93
C PRO A 74 0.96 -11.86 -18.40
N ASP A 75 1.50 -11.09 -19.35
CA ASP A 75 2.86 -11.28 -19.86
C ASP A 75 3.94 -11.07 -18.78
N ASP A 76 3.68 -10.19 -17.80
CA ASP A 76 4.58 -9.99 -16.66
C ASP A 76 4.58 -11.20 -15.73
N LEU A 77 3.41 -11.83 -15.55
CA LEU A 77 3.26 -13.05 -14.76
C LEU A 77 4.01 -14.24 -15.40
N LEU A 78 3.96 -14.34 -16.73
CA LEU A 78 4.76 -15.32 -17.48
C LEU A 78 6.27 -15.06 -17.31
N SER A 79 6.69 -13.81 -17.48
CA SER A 79 8.09 -13.39 -17.30
C SER A 79 8.58 -13.54 -15.87
N TYR A 80 7.68 -13.48 -14.90
CA TYR A 80 7.93 -13.74 -13.48
C TYR A 80 8.11 -15.23 -13.16
N GLY A 81 7.67 -16.13 -14.06
CA GLY A 81 7.83 -17.57 -13.94
C GLY A 81 6.55 -18.36 -13.71
N LEU A 82 5.37 -17.73 -13.84
CA LEU A 82 4.10 -18.46 -13.82
C LEU A 82 3.86 -19.14 -15.17
N ILE A 83 3.29 -20.35 -15.13
CA ILE A 83 3.00 -21.12 -16.35
C ILE A 83 1.74 -20.59 -17.07
N PRO A 84 1.68 -20.66 -18.41
CA PRO A 84 0.55 -20.16 -19.18
C PRO A 84 -0.80 -20.78 -18.81
N GLU A 85 -0.84 -22.07 -18.49
CA GLU A 85 -2.08 -22.76 -18.10
C GLU A 85 -2.67 -22.21 -16.80
N PHE A 86 -1.82 -21.78 -15.88
CA PHE A 86 -2.23 -21.23 -14.60
C PHE A 86 -2.72 -19.79 -14.75
N VAL A 87 -1.97 -18.97 -15.50
CA VAL A 87 -2.36 -17.58 -15.79
C VAL A 87 -3.65 -17.53 -16.62
N GLY A 88 -3.82 -18.44 -17.59
CA GLY A 88 -5.02 -18.51 -18.42
C GLY A 88 -6.31 -18.90 -17.66
N ARG A 89 -6.19 -19.49 -16.47
CA ARG A 89 -7.33 -19.81 -15.59
C ARG A 89 -7.69 -18.70 -14.61
N LEU A 90 -6.92 -17.63 -14.56
CA LEU A 90 -7.13 -16.48 -13.67
C LEU A 90 -7.55 -15.26 -14.50
N PRO A 91 -8.84 -15.14 -14.87
CA PRO A 91 -9.33 -14.06 -15.73
C PRO A 91 -9.34 -12.69 -15.04
N VAL A 92 -9.21 -12.65 -13.71
CA VAL A 92 -9.26 -11.42 -12.91
C VAL A 92 -8.01 -11.34 -12.04
N ASN A 93 -7.28 -10.23 -12.16
CA ASN A 93 -6.20 -9.86 -11.27
C ASN A 93 -6.60 -8.61 -10.46
N VAL A 94 -6.22 -8.58 -9.19
CA VAL A 94 -6.44 -7.43 -8.31
C VAL A 94 -5.14 -7.19 -7.55
N SER A 95 -4.66 -5.95 -7.53
CA SER A 95 -3.53 -5.52 -6.72
C SER A 95 -4.01 -4.98 -5.37
N LEU A 96 -3.24 -5.24 -4.32
CA LEU A 96 -3.50 -4.69 -2.99
C LEU A 96 -2.71 -3.39 -2.80
N GLU A 97 -3.33 -2.46 -2.08
CA GLU A 97 -2.67 -1.23 -1.63
C GLU A 97 -1.75 -1.51 -0.43
N SER A 98 -0.67 -0.74 -0.34
CA SER A 98 0.24 -0.81 0.79
C SER A 98 -0.40 -0.21 2.03
N LEU A 99 -0.07 -0.78 3.20
CA LEU A 99 -0.57 -0.30 4.48
C LEU A 99 0.12 1.01 4.86
N ASP A 100 -0.67 2.04 5.14
CA ASP A 100 -0.21 3.28 5.76
C ASP A 100 -0.50 3.27 7.28
N ARG A 101 0.07 4.24 8.00
CA ARG A 101 -0.17 4.39 9.45
C ARG A 101 -1.66 4.40 9.80
N ARG A 102 -2.50 5.09 9.03
CA ARG A 102 -3.94 5.23 9.33
C ARG A 102 -4.66 3.90 9.13
N THR A 103 -4.39 3.19 8.05
CA THR A 103 -4.95 1.87 7.78
C THR A 103 -4.54 0.87 8.85
N LEU A 104 -3.30 0.92 9.34
CA LEU A 104 -2.86 0.09 10.46
C LEU A 104 -3.67 0.37 11.74
N VAL A 105 -3.85 1.64 12.11
CA VAL A 105 -4.70 2.02 13.25
C VAL A 105 -6.13 1.53 13.05
N GLN A 106 -6.68 1.68 11.84
CA GLN A 106 -8.02 1.17 11.51
C GLN A 106 -8.11 -0.36 11.64
N ILE A 107 -7.13 -1.11 11.14
CA ILE A 107 -7.07 -2.58 11.27
C ILE A 107 -7.04 -3.00 12.75
N LEU A 108 -6.34 -2.24 13.60
CA LEU A 108 -6.24 -2.54 15.03
C LEU A 108 -7.53 -2.23 15.81
N THR A 109 -8.37 -1.30 15.35
CA THR A 109 -9.49 -0.74 16.13
C THR A 109 -10.88 -1.06 15.56
N VAL A 110 -11.05 -0.95 14.24
CA VAL A 110 -12.35 -0.99 13.56
C VAL A 110 -12.93 -2.39 13.36
N PRO A 111 -12.19 -3.40 12.83
CA PRO A 111 -12.80 -4.65 12.44
C PRO A 111 -13.35 -5.41 13.66
N ARG A 112 -14.40 -6.22 13.42
CA ARG A 112 -15.04 -6.99 14.49
C ARG A 112 -14.05 -7.88 15.25
N ASN A 113 -13.07 -8.44 14.54
CA ASN A 113 -12.02 -9.31 15.08
C ASN A 113 -10.69 -8.56 15.19
N SER A 114 -10.71 -7.26 15.52
CA SER A 114 -9.49 -6.47 15.70
C SER A 114 -8.70 -6.89 16.94
N VAL A 115 -7.39 -6.62 16.93
CA VAL A 115 -6.48 -6.98 18.03
C VAL A 115 -6.88 -6.28 19.33
N VAL A 116 -7.23 -4.98 19.26
CA VAL A 116 -7.70 -4.22 20.43
C VAL A 116 -8.91 -4.89 21.08
N ARG A 117 -9.92 -5.27 20.29
CA ARG A 117 -11.12 -5.95 20.81
C ARG A 117 -10.82 -7.34 21.38
N GLN A 118 -9.87 -8.06 20.79
CA GLN A 118 -9.41 -9.35 21.32
C GLN A 118 -8.78 -9.17 22.70
N PHE A 119 -7.91 -8.19 22.87
CA PHE A 119 -7.31 -7.89 24.18
C PHE A 119 -8.34 -7.39 25.19
N GLN A 120 -9.24 -6.47 24.81
CA GLN A 120 -10.32 -6.01 25.69
C GLN A 120 -11.16 -7.18 26.21
N ARG A 121 -11.49 -8.13 25.33
CA ARG A 121 -12.24 -9.34 25.73
C ARG A 121 -11.42 -10.27 26.63
N LEU A 122 -10.12 -10.40 26.38
CA LEU A 122 -9.22 -11.20 27.22
C LEU A 122 -9.16 -10.65 28.65
N PHE A 123 -8.92 -9.35 28.80
CA PHE A 123 -8.87 -8.69 30.11
C PHE A 123 -10.23 -8.64 30.83
N ALA A 124 -11.33 -8.55 30.07
CA ALA A 124 -12.67 -8.60 30.65
C ALA A 124 -12.97 -9.96 31.34
N MET A 125 -12.29 -11.05 30.96
CA MET A 125 -12.41 -12.35 31.66
C MET A 125 -11.88 -12.27 33.08
N ASP A 126 -10.91 -11.38 33.33
CA ASP A 126 -10.33 -11.12 34.64
C ASP A 126 -10.99 -9.90 35.33
N ASN A 127 -12.15 -9.45 34.85
CA ASN A 127 -12.86 -8.25 35.29
C ASN A 127 -12.02 -6.96 35.19
N VAL A 128 -11.04 -6.91 34.29
CA VAL A 128 -10.22 -5.72 34.00
C VAL A 128 -10.77 -5.00 32.77
N GLN A 129 -11.03 -3.70 32.90
CA GLN A 129 -11.38 -2.84 31.76
C GLN A 129 -10.10 -2.30 31.12
N LEU A 130 -9.94 -2.51 29.81
CA LEU A 130 -8.81 -2.03 29.02
C LEU A 130 -9.28 -0.96 28.03
N GLU A 131 -8.75 0.24 28.19
CA GLU A 131 -9.02 1.38 27.32
C GLU A 131 -7.74 1.76 26.56
N PHE A 132 -7.90 2.14 25.30
CA PHE A 132 -6.82 2.62 24.45
C PHE A 132 -7.14 4.05 24.03
N GLU A 133 -6.19 4.95 24.20
CA GLU A 133 -6.26 6.32 23.69
C GLU A 133 -5.91 6.36 22.19
N GLU A 134 -6.38 7.39 21.48
CA GLU A 134 -6.16 7.59 20.04
C GLU A 134 -4.70 7.91 19.67
#